data_AF-A0AAV7W783-F1
#
_entry.id   AF-A0AAV7W783-F1
#
_cell.length_a   1.000
_cell.length_b   1.000
_cell.length_c   1.000
_cell.angle_alpha   90.00
_cell.angle_beta   90.00
_cell.angle_gamma   90.00
#
_symmetry.space_group_name_H-M   'P 1'
#
loop_
_entity.id
_entity.type
_entity.pdbx_description
1 polymer ?
#
loop_
_entity_poly.entity_id
_entity_poly.type
_entity_poly.pdbx_seq_one_letter_code
_entity_poly.pdbx_strand_id
1 'polypeptide(L)'
;MDRILQEISAVGRKLEGMDNAMVALMAETRSMRLEIAGFQSQISGLDQRVTTDQAQAASWTNRDQELFYLRSRLTDLEDRSRRNNIHLLGVPEGTEGADIPSYLRDMLPKLTDTTFYPPLEFQRAHRLGPKRQDGKGRPHPIIACMLRHGQARKLLQKARTQGPLRLGTMEIRLSADFTRETAERRIAFLSLRPRLRHLNVKFGLFEPARMWITKNGESRTFYDPEDLRIFLEGLHDTSQTMETMTQSSPPPRTHWAKPWELAS
;
A
#
# COMPACT_ATOMS: atom_id res chain seq x y z
N MET A 1 -21.52 -89.16 -41.30
CA MET A 1 -20.13 -88.72 -41.57
C MET A 1 -20.12 -87.27 -42.02
N ASP A 2 -20.93 -86.91 -43.02
CA ASP A 2 -20.99 -85.55 -43.59
C ASP A 2 -21.31 -84.42 -42.60
N ARG A 3 -22.23 -84.65 -41.64
CA ARG A 3 -22.56 -83.64 -40.61
C ARG A 3 -21.38 -83.29 -39.70
N ILE A 4 -20.55 -84.28 -39.36
CA ILE A 4 -19.35 -84.09 -38.52
C ILE A 4 -18.27 -83.34 -39.32
N LEU A 5 -18.07 -83.69 -40.60
CA LEU A 5 -17.15 -82.97 -41.48
C LEU A 5 -17.57 -81.51 -41.71
N GLN A 6 -18.88 -81.26 -41.81
CA GLN A 6 -19.43 -79.91 -41.93
C GLN A 6 -19.20 -79.08 -40.65
N GLU A 7 -19.40 -79.67 -39.47
CA GLU A 7 -19.11 -79.02 -38.18
C GLU A 7 -17.61 -78.74 -37.99
N ILE A 8 -16.72 -79.68 -38.33
CA ILE A 8 -15.26 -79.46 -38.30
C ILE A 8 -14.85 -78.32 -39.24
N SER A 9 -15.42 -78.27 -40.45
CA SER A 9 -15.16 -77.17 -41.39
C SER A 9 -15.65 -75.80 -40.87
N ALA A 10 -16.77 -75.79 -40.14
CA ALA A 10 -17.32 -74.58 -39.54
C ALA A 10 -16.45 -74.08 -38.38
N VAL A 11 -15.94 -75.00 -37.56
CA VAL A 11 -14.97 -74.70 -36.49
C VAL A 11 -13.66 -74.16 -37.08
N GLY A 12 -13.15 -74.77 -38.17
CA GLY A 12 -11.94 -74.30 -38.87
C GLY A 12 -12.07 -72.86 -39.37
N ARG A 13 -13.18 -72.53 -40.05
CA ARG A 13 -13.47 -71.15 -40.48
C ARG A 13 -13.57 -70.17 -39.30
N LYS A 14 -14.12 -70.61 -38.17
CA LYS A 14 -14.24 -69.77 -36.97
C LYS A 14 -12.87 -69.53 -36.31
N LEU A 15 -12.00 -70.53 -36.29
CA LEU A 15 -10.61 -70.40 -35.82
C LEU A 15 -9.79 -69.46 -36.71
N GLU A 16 -9.90 -69.58 -38.04
CA GLU A 16 -9.26 -68.63 -38.98
C GLU A 16 -9.79 -67.20 -38.76
N GLY A 17 -11.10 -67.04 -38.52
CA GLY A 17 -11.69 -65.75 -38.17
C GLY A 17 -11.15 -65.18 -36.85
N MET A 18 -10.93 -66.02 -35.85
CA MET A 18 -10.32 -65.64 -34.57
C MET A 18 -8.84 -65.27 -34.71
N ASP A 19 -8.07 -65.98 -35.52
CA ASP A 19 -6.66 -65.66 -35.80
C ASP A 19 -6.52 -64.32 -36.51
N ASN A 20 -7.35 -64.06 -37.52
CA ASN A 20 -7.37 -62.77 -38.21
C ASN A 20 -7.73 -61.62 -37.26
N ALA A 21 -8.72 -61.82 -36.38
CA ALA A 21 -9.08 -60.84 -35.35
C ALA A 21 -7.94 -60.63 -34.34
N MET A 22 -7.24 -61.70 -33.95
CA MET A 22 -6.10 -61.63 -33.03
C MET A 22 -4.93 -60.84 -33.65
N VAL A 23 -4.62 -61.07 -34.92
CA VAL A 23 -3.59 -60.31 -35.65
C VAL A 23 -3.96 -58.83 -35.73
N ALA A 24 -5.22 -58.51 -36.04
CA ALA A 24 -5.71 -57.12 -36.06
C ALA A 24 -5.59 -56.44 -34.68
N LEU A 25 -5.98 -57.13 -33.60
CA LEU A 25 -5.84 -56.63 -32.22
C LEU A 25 -4.37 -56.42 -31.82
N MET A 26 -3.46 -57.29 -32.25
CA MET A 26 -2.02 -57.13 -31.99
C MET A 26 -1.45 -55.91 -32.71
N ALA A 27 -1.89 -55.64 -33.94
CA ALA A 27 -1.50 -54.46 -34.70
C ALA A 27 -1.99 -53.17 -34.01
N GLU A 28 -3.26 -53.13 -33.59
CA GLU A 28 -3.84 -52.00 -32.86
C GLU A 28 -3.12 -51.77 -31.51
N THR A 29 -2.85 -52.85 -30.77
CA THR A 29 -2.11 -52.79 -29.50
C THR A 29 -0.69 -52.23 -29.70
N ARG A 30 -0.03 -52.56 -30.81
CA ARG A 30 1.27 -52.01 -31.16
C ARG A 30 1.18 -50.52 -31.50
N SER A 31 0.14 -50.10 -32.22
CA SER A 31 -0.12 -48.69 -32.52
C SER A 31 -0.31 -47.88 -31.24
N MET A 32 -1.21 -48.34 -30.36
CA MET A 32 -1.47 -47.70 -29.06
C MET A 32 -0.20 -47.57 -28.21
N ARG A 33 0.68 -48.59 -28.20
CA ARG A 33 1.96 -48.51 -27.48
C ARG A 33 2.88 -47.41 -28.00
N LEU A 34 2.92 -47.20 -29.32
CA LEU A 34 3.74 -46.13 -29.92
C LEU A 34 3.18 -44.75 -29.58
N GLU A 35 1.86 -44.58 -29.64
CA GLU A 35 1.19 -43.34 -29.23
C GLU A 35 1.42 -43.03 -27.75
N ILE A 36 1.29 -44.03 -26.87
CA ILE A 36 1.59 -43.90 -25.44
C ILE A 36 3.03 -43.46 -25.21
N ALA A 37 4.00 -44.04 -25.94
CA ALA A 37 5.40 -43.61 -25.84
C ALA A 37 5.59 -42.15 -26.32
N GLY A 38 4.88 -41.75 -27.38
CA GLY A 38 4.85 -40.38 -27.87
C GLY A 38 4.30 -39.40 -26.82
N PHE A 39 3.17 -39.74 -26.20
CA PHE A 39 2.58 -38.93 -25.12
C PHE A 39 3.49 -38.86 -23.89
N GLN A 40 4.14 -39.96 -23.50
CA GLN A 40 5.11 -39.95 -22.40
C GLN A 40 6.27 -38.99 -22.66
N SER A 41 6.80 -38.96 -23.89
CA SER A 41 7.83 -38.01 -24.28
C SER A 41 7.34 -36.56 -24.22
N GLN A 42 6.12 -36.28 -24.72
CA GLN A 42 5.53 -34.96 -24.65
C GLN A 42 5.27 -34.50 -23.21
N ILE A 43 4.75 -35.38 -22.35
CA ILE A 43 4.52 -35.10 -20.93
C ILE A 43 5.84 -34.78 -20.25
N SER A 44 6.89 -35.57 -20.48
CA SER A 44 8.22 -35.27 -19.92
C SER A 44 8.76 -33.91 -20.38
N GLY A 45 8.57 -33.56 -21.65
CA GLY A 45 8.94 -32.23 -22.17
C GLY A 45 8.12 -31.10 -21.55
N LEU A 46 6.82 -31.31 -21.30
CA LEU A 46 5.97 -30.35 -20.61
C LEU A 46 6.36 -30.19 -19.14
N ASP A 47 6.66 -31.28 -18.42
CA ASP A 47 7.11 -31.23 -17.03
C ASP A 47 8.42 -30.43 -16.90
N GLN A 48 9.36 -30.63 -17.84
CA GLN A 48 10.59 -29.82 -17.88
C GLN A 48 10.30 -28.33 -18.11
N ARG A 49 9.38 -27.99 -19.02
CA ARG A 49 9.00 -26.59 -19.25
C ARG A 49 8.29 -25.97 -18.04
N VAL A 50 7.37 -26.70 -17.41
CA VAL A 50 6.66 -26.25 -16.21
C VAL A 50 7.65 -25.99 -15.08
N THR A 51 8.62 -26.87 -14.87
CA THR A 51 9.65 -26.68 -13.83
C THR A 51 10.54 -25.47 -14.13
N THR A 52 10.92 -25.23 -15.39
CA THR A 52 11.66 -24.01 -15.76
C THR A 52 10.83 -22.74 -15.57
N ASP A 53 9.55 -22.75 -15.94
CA ASP A 53 8.66 -21.60 -15.81
C ASP A 53 8.40 -21.27 -14.34
N GLN A 54 8.24 -22.28 -13.48
CA GLN A 54 8.14 -22.12 -12.04
C GLN A 54 9.41 -21.50 -11.44
N ALA A 55 10.59 -21.96 -11.85
CA ALA A 55 11.86 -21.39 -11.41
C ALA A 55 12.02 -19.92 -11.86
N GLN A 56 11.60 -19.61 -13.08
CA GLN A 56 11.58 -18.23 -13.58
C GLN A 56 10.60 -17.37 -12.79
N ALA A 57 9.37 -17.84 -12.54
CA ALA A 57 8.37 -17.13 -11.73
C ALA A 57 8.91 -16.77 -10.33
N ALA A 58 9.55 -17.73 -9.65
CA ALA A 58 10.20 -17.48 -8.36
C ALA A 58 11.34 -16.44 -8.46
N SER A 59 12.07 -16.44 -9.58
CA SER A 59 13.11 -15.44 -9.86
C SER A 59 12.51 -14.04 -10.06
N TRP A 60 11.37 -13.92 -10.75
CA TRP A 60 10.64 -12.67 -10.91
C TRP A 60 10.13 -12.11 -9.57
N THR A 61 9.55 -12.95 -8.73
CA THR A 61 9.07 -12.52 -7.41
C THR A 61 10.21 -11.98 -6.54
N ASN A 62 11.39 -12.61 -6.60
CA ASN A 62 12.56 -12.13 -5.86
C ASN A 62 13.04 -10.77 -6.38
N ARG A 63 13.05 -10.56 -7.70
CA ARG A 63 13.39 -9.27 -8.30
C ARG A 63 12.39 -8.18 -7.92
N ASP A 64 11.10 -8.48 -7.89
CA ASP A 64 10.08 -7.51 -7.50
C ASP A 64 10.24 -7.08 -6.03
N GLN A 65 10.57 -8.02 -5.14
CA GLN A 65 10.89 -7.70 -3.74
C GLN A 65 12.14 -6.82 -3.63
N GLU A 66 13.19 -7.11 -4.40
CA GLU A 66 14.41 -6.32 -4.44
C GLU A 66 14.15 -4.90 -4.99
N LEU A 67 13.40 -4.78 -6.07
CA LEU A 67 13.00 -3.50 -6.65
C LEU A 67 12.17 -2.67 -5.67
N PHE A 68 11.24 -3.30 -4.95
CA PHE A 68 10.46 -2.64 -3.90
C PHE A 68 11.36 -2.13 -2.77
N TYR A 69 12.31 -2.95 -2.32
CA TYR A 69 13.28 -2.57 -1.31
C TYR A 69 14.16 -1.39 -1.76
N LEU A 70 14.72 -1.46 -2.97
CA LEU A 70 15.57 -0.41 -3.53
C LEU A 70 14.81 0.89 -3.72
N ARG A 71 13.59 0.86 -4.27
CA ARG A 71 12.73 2.04 -4.38
C ARG A 71 12.50 2.68 -3.01
N SER A 72 12.09 1.88 -2.02
CA SER A 72 11.86 2.36 -0.66
C SER A 72 13.10 3.02 -0.05
N ARG A 73 14.30 2.47 -0.30
CA ARG A 73 15.58 3.06 0.14
C ARG A 73 15.90 4.37 -0.57
N LEU A 74 15.65 4.46 -1.88
CA LEU A 74 15.85 5.68 -2.66
C LEU A 74 14.93 6.80 -2.17
N THR A 75 13.64 6.51 -1.98
CA THR A 75 12.67 7.46 -1.42
C THR A 75 13.13 8.01 -0.07
N ASP A 76 13.58 7.13 0.83
CA ASP A 76 14.03 7.50 2.17
C ASP A 76 15.33 8.32 2.15
N LEU A 77 16.27 8.02 1.26
CA LEU A 77 17.47 8.84 1.06
C LEU A 77 17.14 10.23 0.51
N GLU A 78 16.25 10.30 -0.48
CA GLU A 78 15.81 11.55 -1.08
C GLU A 78 15.05 12.43 -0.07
N ASP A 79 14.14 11.85 0.72
CA ASP A 79 13.44 12.56 1.80
C ASP A 79 14.41 13.05 2.89
N ARG A 80 15.44 12.28 3.24
CA ARG A 80 16.47 12.72 4.20
C ARG A 80 17.25 13.91 3.66
N SER A 81 17.59 13.91 2.37
CA SER A 81 18.26 15.03 1.71
C SER A 81 17.39 16.29 1.69
N ARG A 82 16.07 16.13 1.50
CA ARG A 82 15.09 17.23 1.43
C ARG A 82 14.52 17.68 2.78
N ARG A 83 14.83 16.98 3.87
CA ARG A 83 14.24 17.21 5.20
C ARG A 83 14.40 18.63 5.75
N ASN A 84 15.41 19.36 5.31
CA ASN A 84 15.64 20.76 5.70
C ASN A 84 15.06 21.78 4.72
N ASN A 85 14.50 21.33 3.60
CA ASN A 85 13.86 22.18 2.63
C ASN A 85 12.44 22.53 3.08
N ILE A 86 12.09 23.80 2.89
CA ILE A 86 10.73 24.30 2.99
C ILE A 86 10.26 24.78 1.61
N HIS A 87 9.00 24.49 1.30
CA HIS A 87 8.29 25.00 0.13
C HIS A 87 7.44 26.17 0.54
N LEU A 88 7.62 27.30 -0.13
CA LEU A 88 6.79 28.48 0.01
C LEU A 88 5.96 28.66 -1.26
N LEU A 89 4.64 28.74 -1.10
CA LEU A 89 3.69 28.95 -2.19
C LEU A 89 2.98 30.29 -1.98
N GLY A 90 2.80 31.06 -3.06
CA GLY A 90 2.04 32.32 -3.03
C GLY A 90 2.85 33.58 -2.72
N VAL A 91 4.18 33.48 -2.62
CA VAL A 91 5.05 34.67 -2.46
C VAL A 91 5.06 35.47 -3.78
N PRO A 92 4.63 36.75 -3.79
CA PRO A 92 4.55 37.56 -5.00
C PRO A 92 5.90 37.71 -5.71
N GLU A 93 5.90 37.50 -7.03
CA GLU A 93 7.14 37.59 -7.82
C GLU A 93 7.75 38.99 -7.76
N GLY A 94 9.05 39.06 -7.47
CA GLY A 94 9.80 40.32 -7.43
C GLY A 94 9.87 40.98 -6.05
N THR A 95 9.06 40.55 -5.07
CA THR A 95 9.16 41.07 -3.70
C THR A 95 10.42 40.65 -2.97
N GLU A 96 11.08 39.57 -3.43
CA GLU A 96 12.31 39.05 -2.81
C GLU A 96 13.54 39.93 -3.09
N GLY A 97 13.51 40.74 -4.14
CA GLY A 97 14.72 41.37 -4.67
C GLY A 97 15.72 40.35 -5.22
N ALA A 98 17.01 40.66 -5.14
CA ALA A 98 18.08 39.80 -5.65
C ALA A 98 18.51 38.69 -4.66
N ASP A 99 18.28 38.89 -3.35
CA ASP A 99 18.71 37.98 -2.29
C ASP A 99 17.51 37.35 -1.55
N ILE A 100 17.05 36.22 -2.10
CA ILE A 100 15.93 35.46 -1.54
C ILE A 100 16.23 34.98 -0.10
N PRO A 101 17.40 34.40 0.23
CA PRO A 101 17.75 34.04 1.61
C PRO A 101 17.54 35.17 2.63
N SER A 102 18.01 36.39 2.35
CA SER A 102 17.86 37.51 3.28
C SER A 102 16.41 37.98 3.37
N TYR A 103 15.69 38.04 2.24
CA TYR A 103 14.26 38.33 2.25
C TYR A 103 13.47 37.34 3.13
N LEU A 104 13.73 36.04 2.99
CA LEU A 104 13.06 35.01 3.79
C LEU A 104 13.42 35.10 5.27
N ARG A 105 14.67 35.45 5.60
CA ARG A 105 15.12 35.65 6.98
C ARG A 105 14.31 36.73 7.69
N ASP A 106 13.94 37.78 6.99
CA ASP A 106 13.19 38.91 7.56
C ASP A 106 11.67 38.70 7.50
N MET A 107 11.16 38.06 6.44
CA MET A 107 9.74 37.88 6.19
C MET A 107 9.13 36.75 7.04
N LEU A 108 9.79 35.59 7.16
CA LEU A 108 9.22 34.41 7.82
C LEU A 108 8.93 34.60 9.32
N PRO A 109 9.80 35.22 10.12
CA PRO A 109 9.51 35.50 11.53
C PRO A 109 8.27 36.39 11.71
N LYS A 110 8.12 37.41 10.85
CA LYS A 110 6.97 38.32 10.85
C LYS A 110 5.69 37.61 10.41
N LEU A 111 5.79 36.81 9.34
CA LEU A 111 4.68 36.05 8.79
C LEU A 111 4.12 35.03 9.81
N THR A 112 5.01 34.39 10.57
CA THR A 112 4.63 33.33 11.53
C THR A 112 4.56 33.83 12.97
N ASP A 113 4.65 35.14 13.20
CA ASP A 113 4.69 35.75 14.53
C ASP A 113 5.54 34.93 15.52
N THR A 114 6.77 34.63 15.10
CA THR A 114 7.67 33.72 15.81
C THR A 114 9.07 34.28 15.84
N THR A 115 9.63 34.36 17.03
CA THR A 115 11.04 34.69 17.24
C THR A 115 11.92 33.45 17.06
N PHE A 116 13.03 33.66 16.36
CA PHE A 116 14.05 32.66 16.12
C PHE A 116 15.39 33.17 16.63
N TYR A 117 16.05 32.36 17.46
CA TYR A 117 17.41 32.60 17.92
C TYR A 117 18.22 31.31 17.73
N PRO A 118 19.36 31.34 17.02
CA PRO A 118 19.85 32.44 16.17
C PRO A 118 18.87 32.78 15.02
N PRO A 119 19.07 33.90 14.28
CA PRO A 119 18.27 34.22 13.09
C PRO A 119 18.19 33.05 12.10
N LEU A 120 17.17 33.05 11.25
CA LEU A 120 17.01 32.00 10.25
C LEU A 120 18.19 32.00 9.26
N GLU A 121 18.81 30.84 9.12
CA GLU A 121 19.94 30.61 8.22
C GLU A 121 19.52 29.68 7.10
N PHE A 122 19.87 30.05 5.86
CA PHE A 122 19.56 29.29 4.66
C PHE A 122 20.86 28.93 3.95
N GLN A 123 20.99 27.68 3.56
CA GLN A 123 22.08 27.23 2.69
C GLN A 123 21.86 27.68 1.25
N ARG A 124 20.60 27.65 0.80
CA ARG A 124 20.16 28.07 -0.53
C ARG A 124 18.68 28.40 -0.52
N ALA A 125 18.26 29.36 -1.33
CA ALA A 125 16.85 29.62 -1.61
C ALA A 125 16.69 30.12 -3.04
N HIS A 126 15.74 29.54 -3.78
CA HIS A 126 15.50 29.90 -5.18
C HIS A 126 14.05 29.62 -5.58
N ARG A 127 13.59 30.29 -6.65
CA ARG A 127 12.30 30.02 -7.28
C ARG A 127 12.39 28.79 -8.19
N LEU A 128 11.32 28.01 -8.24
CA LEU A 128 11.20 26.89 -9.17
C LEU A 128 10.71 27.39 -10.53
N GLY A 129 11.58 27.29 -11.54
CA GLY A 129 11.28 27.71 -12.90
C GLY A 129 11.75 29.13 -13.24
N PRO A 130 11.75 29.49 -14.53
CA PRO A 130 12.15 30.81 -14.99
C PRO A 130 11.12 31.88 -14.60
N LYS A 131 11.58 33.13 -14.47
CA LYS A 131 10.72 34.30 -14.20
C LYS A 131 9.65 34.42 -15.29
N ARG A 132 8.39 34.63 -14.92
CA ARG A 132 7.34 34.88 -15.91
C ARG A 132 7.52 36.26 -16.54
N GLN A 133 7.43 36.32 -17.86
CA GLN A 133 7.48 37.58 -18.60
C GLN A 133 6.16 38.37 -18.44
N ASP A 134 5.04 37.66 -18.34
CA ASP A 134 3.71 38.29 -18.45
C ASP A 134 3.08 38.68 -17.11
N GLY A 135 3.71 38.34 -15.97
CA GLY A 135 3.17 38.59 -14.63
C GLY A 135 1.80 37.94 -14.32
N LYS A 136 1.24 37.18 -15.28
CA LYS A 136 -0.07 36.56 -15.19
C LYS A 136 0.05 35.14 -14.61
N GLY A 137 -0.81 34.84 -13.64
CA GLY A 137 -0.97 33.51 -13.03
C GLY A 137 -0.36 33.37 -11.63
N ARG A 138 -0.38 32.14 -11.11
CA ARG A 138 0.06 31.87 -9.74
C ARG A 138 1.59 32.08 -9.61
N PRO A 139 2.08 32.78 -8.57
CA PRO A 139 3.51 32.94 -8.34
C PRO A 139 4.22 31.59 -8.23
N HIS A 140 5.43 31.50 -8.80
CA HIS A 140 6.22 30.28 -8.69
C HIS A 140 6.56 29.93 -7.23
N PRO A 141 6.63 28.65 -6.87
CA PRO A 141 7.07 28.25 -5.55
C PRO A 141 8.54 28.64 -5.30
N ILE A 142 8.88 28.92 -4.04
CA ILE A 142 10.27 29.03 -3.58
C ILE A 142 10.61 27.75 -2.81
N ILE A 143 11.75 27.14 -3.12
CA ILE A 143 12.36 26.12 -2.27
C ILE A 143 13.52 26.78 -1.52
N ALA A 144 13.50 26.69 -0.20
CA ALA A 144 14.57 27.17 0.66
C ALA A 144 15.10 26.03 1.55
N CYS A 145 16.40 25.75 1.45
CA CYS A 145 17.10 24.81 2.33
C CYS A 145 17.57 25.55 3.57
N MET A 146 17.01 25.20 4.73
CA MET A 146 17.40 25.77 6.01
C MET A 146 18.64 25.08 6.57
N LEU A 147 19.52 25.82 7.24
CA LEU A 147 20.72 25.23 7.84
C LEU A 147 20.36 24.39 9.07
N ARG A 148 19.36 24.81 9.85
CA ARG A 148 18.99 24.19 11.13
C ARG A 148 17.65 23.47 11.03
N HIS A 149 17.69 22.14 11.10
CA HIS A 149 16.48 21.29 11.04
C HIS A 149 15.42 21.65 12.09
N GLY A 150 15.85 21.97 13.32
CA GLY A 150 14.94 22.33 14.41
C GLY A 150 14.12 23.60 14.12
N GLN A 151 14.74 24.60 13.49
CA GLN A 151 14.05 25.84 13.10
C GLN A 151 13.06 25.59 11.97
N ALA A 152 13.44 24.78 10.97
CA ALA A 152 12.53 24.36 9.89
C ALA A 152 11.28 23.67 10.43
N ARG A 153 11.46 22.74 11.38
CA ARG A 153 10.33 22.07 12.06
C ARG A 153 9.46 23.05 12.83
N LYS A 154 10.05 23.96 13.62
CA LYS A 154 9.32 24.97 14.38
C LYS A 154 8.49 25.87 13.46
N LEU A 155 9.08 26.33 12.37
CA LEU A 155 8.43 27.16 11.35
C LEU A 155 7.24 26.44 10.71
N LEU A 156 7.44 25.20 10.24
CA LEU A 156 6.38 24.39 9.63
C LEU A 156 5.27 24.04 10.61
N GLN A 157 5.61 23.79 11.88
CA GLN A 157 4.62 23.54 12.92
C GLN A 157 3.76 24.78 13.18
N LYS A 158 4.39 25.95 13.31
CA LYS A 158 3.66 27.21 13.50
C LYS A 158 2.76 27.53 12.32
N ALA A 159 3.23 27.33 11.09
CA ALA A 159 2.44 27.50 9.88
C ALA A 159 1.17 26.60 9.85
N ARG A 160 1.24 25.40 10.44
CA ARG A 160 0.09 24.49 10.52
C ARG A 160 -0.92 24.88 11.60
N THR A 161 -0.48 25.54 12.68
CA THR A 161 -1.33 25.84 13.85
C THR A 161 -1.89 27.25 13.85
N GLN A 162 -1.21 28.22 13.23
CA GLN A 162 -1.59 29.63 13.25
C GLN A 162 -2.74 29.99 12.31
N GLY A 163 -3.09 29.11 11.36
CA GLY A 163 -4.09 29.39 10.32
C GLY A 163 -3.45 29.98 9.06
N PRO A 164 -4.25 30.62 8.18
CA PRO A 164 -3.76 31.12 6.89
C PRO A 164 -2.73 32.23 7.10
N LEU A 165 -1.52 32.03 6.58
CA LEU A 165 -0.47 33.04 6.61
C LEU A 165 -0.70 34.04 5.47
N ARG A 166 -0.65 35.34 5.74
CA ARG A 166 -0.92 36.38 4.72
C ARG A 166 0.22 37.36 4.61
N LEU A 167 0.56 37.71 3.37
CA LEU A 167 1.48 38.80 3.03
C LEU A 167 0.72 39.78 2.13
N GLY A 168 0.31 40.91 2.71
CA GLY A 168 -0.63 41.82 2.07
C GLY A 168 -1.95 41.11 1.76
N THR A 169 -2.33 41.07 0.49
CA THR A 169 -3.56 40.41 0.01
C THR A 169 -3.36 38.93 -0.35
N MET A 170 -2.11 38.43 -0.38
CA MET A 170 -1.79 37.08 -0.82
C MET A 170 -1.71 36.11 0.36
N GLU A 171 -2.27 34.91 0.18
CA GLU A 171 -2.11 33.81 1.12
C GLU A 171 -0.81 33.05 0.82
N ILE A 172 0.04 32.92 1.84
CA ILE A 172 1.27 32.15 1.78
C ILE A 172 1.04 30.79 2.42
N ARG A 173 1.45 29.73 1.74
CA ARG A 173 1.47 28.38 2.31
C ARG A 173 2.90 27.89 2.47
N LEU A 174 3.20 27.42 3.68
CA LEU A 174 4.47 26.76 4.01
C LEU A 174 4.24 25.26 4.14
N SER A 175 5.05 24.47 3.45
CA SER A 175 5.04 23.00 3.54
C SER A 175 6.45 22.43 3.55
N ALA A 176 6.59 21.21 4.06
CA ALA A 176 7.84 20.46 3.91
C ALA A 176 7.98 19.99 2.45
N ASP A 177 9.23 19.81 2.03
CA ASP A 177 9.60 19.24 0.73
C ASP A 177 9.69 17.71 0.86
N PHE A 178 8.63 17.00 0.43
CA PHE A 178 8.63 15.55 0.38
C PHE A 178 8.84 15.05 -1.04
N THR A 179 9.38 13.85 -1.17
CA THR A 179 9.24 13.07 -2.40
C THR A 179 7.76 12.88 -2.75
N ARG A 180 7.51 12.63 -4.04
CA ARG A 180 6.15 12.36 -4.54
C ARG A 180 5.51 11.19 -3.79
N GLU A 181 6.24 10.09 -3.64
CA GLU A 181 5.76 8.86 -3.00
C GLU A 181 5.37 9.12 -1.54
N THR A 182 6.22 9.83 -0.79
CA THR A 182 5.91 10.23 0.59
C THR A 182 4.73 11.19 0.65
N ALA A 183 4.63 12.16 -0.26
CA ALA A 183 3.49 13.08 -0.32
C ALA A 183 2.17 12.33 -0.59
N GLU A 184 2.15 11.42 -1.56
CA GLU A 184 1.00 10.57 -1.88
C GLU A 184 0.61 9.70 -0.69
N ARG A 185 1.58 9.05 -0.03
CA ARG A 185 1.33 8.26 1.19
C ARG A 185 0.75 9.11 2.32
N ARG A 186 1.24 10.33 2.51
CA ARG A 186 0.67 11.27 3.49
C ARG A 186 -0.77 11.62 3.12
N ILE A 187 -1.06 11.93 1.86
CA ILE A 187 -2.42 12.23 1.40
C ILE A 187 -3.35 11.05 1.67
N ALA A 188 -2.92 9.82 1.36
CA ALA A 188 -3.68 8.60 1.62
C ALA A 188 -3.92 8.37 3.13
N PHE A 189 -2.95 8.66 4.00
CA PHE A 189 -3.21 8.64 5.45
C PHE A 189 -4.19 9.74 5.87
N LEU A 190 -4.04 10.95 5.34
CA LEU A 190 -4.90 12.09 5.68
C LEU A 190 -6.35 11.87 5.26
N SER A 191 -6.61 11.13 4.18
CA SER A 191 -7.97 10.79 3.73
C SER A 191 -8.72 9.89 4.72
N LEU A 192 -8.00 9.13 5.57
CA LEU A 192 -8.59 8.27 6.60
C LEU A 192 -8.97 9.03 7.89
N ARG A 193 -8.57 10.29 8.03
CA ARG A 193 -8.86 11.11 9.23
C ARG A 193 -10.35 11.23 9.59
N PRO A 194 -11.29 11.45 8.66
CA PRO A 194 -12.71 11.52 9.00
C PRO A 194 -13.19 10.25 9.68
N ARG A 195 -12.75 9.08 9.21
CA ARG A 195 -13.09 7.78 9.80
C ARG A 195 -12.51 7.63 11.21
N LEU A 196 -11.24 8.00 11.39
CA LEU A 196 -10.59 7.97 12.71
C LEU A 196 -11.29 8.89 13.73
N ARG A 197 -11.74 10.07 13.28
CA ARG A 197 -12.53 10.99 14.12
C ARG A 197 -13.88 10.40 14.50
N HIS A 198 -14.57 9.76 13.55
CA HIS A 198 -15.86 9.12 13.83
C HIS A 198 -15.73 7.98 14.86
N LEU A 199 -14.63 7.23 14.82
CA LEU A 199 -14.33 6.17 15.80
C LEU A 199 -13.79 6.70 17.14
N ASN A 200 -13.68 8.03 17.30
CA ASN A 200 -13.16 8.69 18.49
C ASN A 200 -11.79 8.17 18.97
N VAL A 201 -10.92 7.78 18.04
CA VAL A 201 -9.55 7.34 18.35
C VAL A 201 -8.57 8.52 18.30
N LYS A 202 -7.57 8.53 19.18
CA LYS A 202 -6.49 9.51 19.09
C LYS A 202 -5.54 9.09 17.98
N PHE A 203 -5.10 10.04 17.16
CA PHE A 203 -4.19 9.74 16.06
C PHE A 203 -3.25 10.89 15.75
N GLY A 204 -2.17 10.59 15.04
CA GLY A 204 -1.27 11.60 14.50
C GLY A 204 -0.43 11.07 13.35
N LEU A 205 0.05 11.98 12.51
CA LEU A 205 0.92 11.67 11.37
C LEU A 205 2.35 12.12 11.71
N PHE A 206 3.26 11.16 11.79
CA PHE A 206 4.70 11.37 11.96
C PHE A 206 5.42 11.53 10.63
N GLU A 207 6.56 12.22 10.70
CA GLU A 207 7.50 12.30 9.60
C GLU A 207 8.18 10.93 9.34
N PRO A 208 8.45 10.56 8.06
CA PRO A 208 8.02 11.26 6.84
C PRO A 208 6.56 10.95 6.45
N ALA A 209 6.04 9.75 6.72
CA ALA A 209 4.64 9.39 6.45
C ALA A 209 4.24 8.13 7.24
N ARG A 210 4.06 8.25 8.55
CA ARG A 210 3.60 7.13 9.41
C ARG A 210 2.47 7.60 10.30
N MET A 211 1.38 6.85 10.37
CA MET A 211 0.25 7.23 11.22
C MET A 211 0.22 6.38 12.48
N TRP A 212 0.21 7.02 13.63
CA TRP A 212 -0.05 6.34 14.90
C TRP A 212 -1.48 6.55 15.32
N ILE A 213 -2.04 5.55 15.98
CA ILE A 213 -3.39 5.56 16.54
C ILE A 213 -3.31 4.99 17.94
N THR A 214 -4.05 5.59 18.87
CA THR A 214 -4.24 5.08 20.22
C THR A 214 -5.72 4.77 20.44
N LYS A 215 -6.01 3.52 20.80
CA LYS A 215 -7.35 3.03 21.18
C LYS A 215 -7.22 2.28 22.50
N ASN A 216 -8.07 2.58 23.48
CA ASN A 216 -8.10 1.93 24.80
C ASN A 216 -6.74 1.87 25.54
N GLY A 217 -5.88 2.89 25.35
CA GLY A 217 -4.54 2.94 25.96
C GLY A 217 -3.44 2.26 25.14
N GLU A 218 -3.78 1.46 24.13
CA GLU A 218 -2.81 0.82 23.24
C GLU A 218 -2.55 1.69 22.02
N SER A 219 -1.26 1.89 21.71
CA SER A 219 -0.83 2.69 20.56
C SER A 219 -0.20 1.82 19.49
N ARG A 220 -0.67 1.92 18.26
CA ARG A 220 -0.14 1.21 17.09
C ARG A 220 0.29 2.20 16.01
N THR A 221 1.42 1.93 15.37
CA THR A 221 1.93 2.74 14.24
C THR A 221 1.79 1.96 12.95
N PHE A 222 1.25 2.63 11.92
CA PHE A 222 1.05 2.11 10.58
C PHE A 222 2.03 2.81 9.63
N TYR A 223 2.67 1.99 8.79
CA TYR A 223 3.63 2.45 7.78
C TYR A 223 2.99 2.56 6.40
N ASP A 224 1.94 1.79 6.17
CA ASP A 224 1.15 1.83 4.94
C ASP A 224 -0.31 2.27 5.22
N PRO A 225 -0.90 3.14 4.39
CA PRO A 225 -2.30 3.53 4.52
C PRO A 225 -3.26 2.37 4.35
N GLU A 226 -2.90 1.36 3.56
CA GLU A 226 -3.75 0.20 3.31
C GLU A 226 -3.84 -0.71 4.54
N ASP A 227 -2.71 -0.98 5.22
CA ASP A 227 -2.70 -1.68 6.51
C ASP A 227 -3.63 -1.02 7.52
N LEU A 228 -3.65 0.31 7.53
CA LEU A 228 -4.56 1.06 8.39
C LEU A 228 -6.01 0.92 7.92
N ARG A 229 -6.29 1.00 6.62
CA ARG A 229 -7.64 0.84 6.08
C ARG A 229 -8.23 -0.51 6.50
N ILE A 230 -7.48 -1.59 6.30
CA ILE A 230 -7.85 -2.95 6.71
C ILE A 230 -8.11 -3.02 8.22
N PHE A 231 -7.23 -2.41 9.03
CA PHE A 231 -7.42 -2.35 10.48
C PHE A 231 -8.72 -1.61 10.87
N LEU A 232 -9.07 -0.51 10.19
CA LEU A 232 -10.29 0.24 10.47
C LEU A 232 -11.56 -0.49 10.03
N GLU A 233 -11.49 -1.31 8.98
CA GLU A 233 -12.58 -2.19 8.55
C GLU A 233 -12.87 -3.25 9.61
N GLY A 234 -11.82 -3.94 10.11
CA GLY A 234 -11.99 -4.95 11.17
C GLY A 234 -12.52 -4.39 12.50
N LEU A 235 -12.31 -3.10 12.77
CA LEU A 235 -12.89 -2.43 13.94
C LEU A 235 -14.41 -2.20 13.83
N HIS A 236 -14.95 -2.13 12.62
CA HIS A 236 -16.38 -1.93 12.40
C HIS A 236 -17.18 -3.19 12.73
N ASP A 237 -16.64 -4.35 12.34
CA ASP A 237 -17.28 -5.64 12.61
C ASP A 237 -17.38 -5.91 14.11
N THR A 238 -16.36 -5.55 14.92
CA THR A 238 -16.42 -5.80 16.37
C THR A 238 -17.49 -4.98 17.09
N SER A 239 -17.76 -3.76 16.62
CA SER A 239 -18.82 -2.91 17.18
C SER A 239 -20.22 -3.39 16.81
N GLN A 240 -20.41 -3.90 15.58
CA GLN A 240 -21.69 -4.49 15.17
C GLN A 240 -21.99 -5.81 15.91
N THR A 241 -20.99 -6.67 16.12
CA THR A 241 -21.20 -7.94 16.84
C THR A 241 -21.57 -7.73 18.31
N MET A 242 -21.00 -6.73 18.98
CA MET A 242 -21.36 -6.39 20.37
C MET A 242 -22.75 -5.76 20.48
N GLU A 243 -23.17 -4.90 19.53
CA GLU A 243 -24.52 -4.34 19.49
C GLU A 243 -25.59 -5.42 19.22
N THR A 244 -25.31 -6.41 18.36
CA THR A 244 -26.21 -7.56 18.19
C THR A 244 -26.32 -8.46 19.42
N MET A 245 -25.25 -8.57 20.23
CA MET A 245 -25.28 -9.32 21.49
C MET A 245 -25.99 -8.55 22.62
N THR A 246 -26.04 -7.22 22.58
CA THR A 246 -26.77 -6.42 23.58
C THR A 246 -28.27 -6.29 23.28
N GLN A 247 -28.70 -6.60 22.05
CA GLN A 247 -30.12 -6.61 21.65
C GLN A 247 -30.82 -7.97 21.83
N SER A 248 -30.10 -9.05 22.15
CA SER A 248 -30.75 -10.28 22.64
C SER A 248 -31.06 -10.13 24.14
N SER A 249 -32.36 -10.11 24.48
CA SER A 249 -32.85 -10.03 25.87
C SER A 249 -32.11 -10.98 26.81
N PRO A 250 -31.80 -10.55 28.05
CA PRO A 250 -31.33 -11.48 29.07
C PRO A 250 -32.38 -12.58 29.29
N PRO A 251 -31.98 -13.83 29.58
CA PRO A 251 -32.94 -14.85 29.99
C PRO A 251 -33.70 -14.36 31.23
N PRO A 252 -34.99 -14.71 31.37
CA PRO A 252 -35.81 -14.22 32.47
C PRO A 252 -35.16 -14.59 33.81
N ARG A 253 -35.09 -13.60 34.72
CA ARG A 253 -34.61 -13.79 36.09
C ARG A 253 -35.44 -14.87 36.77
N THR A 254 -34.85 -16.03 37.00
CA THR A 254 -35.36 -17.02 37.94
C THR A 254 -35.37 -16.42 39.34
N HIS A 255 -36.46 -16.67 40.06
CA HIS A 255 -36.78 -16.10 41.36
C HIS A 255 -35.65 -16.24 42.38
N TRP A 256 -35.38 -15.15 43.07
CA TRP A 256 -34.59 -15.11 44.30
C TRP A 256 -35.26 -15.97 45.37
N ALA A 257 -34.56 -16.95 45.93
CA ALA A 257 -34.90 -17.50 47.23
C ALA A 257 -34.23 -16.63 48.30
N LYS A 258 -35.01 -16.12 49.28
CA LYS A 258 -34.48 -15.36 50.43
C LYS A 258 -33.91 -16.33 51.48
N PRO A 259 -32.69 -16.14 51.98
CA PRO A 259 -32.03 -17.08 52.89
C PRO A 259 -32.33 -16.78 54.38
N TRP A 260 -33.59 -16.81 54.79
CA TRP A 260 -33.95 -16.78 56.23
C TRP A 260 -35.23 -17.53 56.61
N GLU A 261 -35.90 -18.22 55.69
CA GLU A 261 -36.91 -19.22 56.06
C GLU A 261 -36.26 -20.60 56.06
N LEU A 262 -35.78 -21.03 57.23
CA LEU A 262 -35.68 -22.42 57.70
C LEU A 262 -35.04 -22.35 59.11
N ALA A 263 -35.87 -21.95 60.08
CA ALA A 263 -35.63 -22.14 61.50
C ALA A 263 -36.83 -22.91 62.08
N SER A 264 -36.69 -24.22 62.15
CA SER A 264 -37.24 -25.14 63.15
C SER A 264 -36.51 -26.47 63.00
#